data_AF-A0A238BNS7-F1
#
_entry.id   AF-A0A238BNS7-F1
#
_cell.length_a   1.000
_cell.length_b   1.000
_cell.length_c   1.000
_cell.angle_alpha   90.00
_cell.angle_beta   90.00
_cell.angle_gamma   90.00
#
_symmetry.space_group_name_H-M   'P 1'
#
loop_
_entity.id
_entity.type
_entity.pdbx_description
1 polymer ?
#
loop_
_entity_poly.entity_id
_entity_poly.type
_entity_poly.pdbx_seq_one_letter_code
_entity_poly.pdbx_strand_id
1 'polypeptide(L)'
;MIMEIENLRHLLHRSIFITLDYNLFKQRRVTREYEFSDLPGYVEEIVWPAYRNHLANAYDLARHSSTIVFIDGNVQKFSGESEVKTMLSKLSKNLLLIQADELQLSHAVDFVNTPKNGGISIFLGTTRDNFDGKQVVRLEFEAYDEMVYKELDRLCDELRRSCPTVDRIALIHKVGKVLVGEASIIMAVSAPHRKDAFRATEKGIDYLKSRVPIWKKVREFYSLK
;
A
#
# COMPACT_ATOMS: atom_id res chain seq x y z
N MET A 1 -6.16 -6.72 19.91
CA MET A 1 -6.88 -6.51 18.62
C MET A 1 -6.68 -7.75 17.73
N ILE A 2 -7.57 -8.08 16.77
CA ILE A 2 -7.42 -9.30 15.91
C ILE A 2 -6.03 -9.39 15.25
N MET A 3 -5.45 -8.25 14.88
CA MET A 3 -4.11 -8.12 14.29
C MET A 3 -2.94 -8.48 15.24
N GLU A 4 -3.20 -8.63 16.53
CA GLU A 4 -2.21 -8.96 17.56
C GLU A 4 -2.29 -10.44 17.97
N ILE A 5 -3.32 -11.17 17.52
CA ILE A 5 -3.51 -12.59 17.84
C ILE A 5 -2.97 -13.41 16.67
N GLU A 6 -1.71 -13.81 16.75
CA GLU A 6 -0.99 -14.49 15.67
C GLU A 6 -1.75 -15.71 15.11
N ASN A 7 -2.23 -16.59 15.99
CA ASN A 7 -3.01 -17.77 15.62
C ASN A 7 -4.25 -17.44 14.77
N LEU A 8 -4.90 -16.30 15.01
CA LEU A 8 -6.08 -15.89 14.26
C LEU A 8 -5.68 -15.30 12.89
N ARG A 9 -4.57 -14.59 12.80
CA ARG A 9 -4.12 -13.98 11.52
C ARG A 9 -3.83 -15.01 10.45
N HIS A 10 -3.24 -16.15 10.83
CA HIS A 10 -2.95 -17.23 9.88
C HIS A 10 -4.22 -17.86 9.28
N LEU A 11 -5.37 -17.68 9.92
CA LEU A 11 -6.67 -18.14 9.42
C LEU A 11 -7.34 -17.13 8.48
N LEU A 12 -6.89 -15.88 8.48
CA LEU A 12 -7.49 -14.80 7.70
C LEU A 12 -6.77 -14.65 6.36
N HIS A 13 -7.49 -14.97 5.28
CA HIS A 13 -7.03 -14.73 3.91
C HIS A 13 -6.67 -13.25 3.67
N ARG A 14 -7.42 -12.32 4.30
CA ARG A 14 -7.19 -10.87 4.27
C ARG A 14 -7.68 -10.24 5.56
N SER A 15 -6.95 -9.22 6.04
CA SER A 15 -7.32 -8.37 7.18
C SER A 15 -7.39 -6.92 6.74
N ILE A 16 -8.52 -6.27 6.99
CA ILE A 16 -8.75 -4.88 6.59
C ILE A 16 -8.58 -3.97 7.81
N PHE A 17 -7.67 -3.01 7.72
CA PHE A 17 -7.48 -1.96 8.71
C PHE A 17 -8.03 -0.63 8.17
N ILE A 18 -9.06 -0.09 8.83
CA ILE A 18 -9.63 1.21 8.47
C ILE A 18 -8.88 2.31 9.24
N THR A 19 -8.18 3.18 8.52
CA THR A 19 -7.46 4.31 9.10
C THR A 19 -8.42 5.49 9.32
N LEU A 20 -8.17 6.27 10.38
CA LEU A 20 -8.99 7.41 10.79
C LEU A 20 -8.06 8.56 11.12
N ASP A 21 -8.43 9.77 10.68
CA ASP A 21 -7.81 10.97 11.25
C ASP A 21 -8.46 11.31 12.62
N TYR A 22 -7.83 12.22 13.35
CA TYR A 22 -8.30 12.59 14.69
C TYR A 22 -9.71 13.19 14.68
N ASN A 23 -10.04 13.99 13.67
CA ASN A 23 -11.32 14.70 13.59
C ASN A 23 -12.46 13.73 13.32
N LEU A 24 -12.28 12.82 12.36
CA LEU A 24 -13.25 11.78 12.05
C LEU A 24 -13.43 10.82 13.21
N PHE A 25 -12.34 10.43 13.88
CA PHE A 25 -12.41 9.63 15.09
C PHE A 25 -13.25 10.31 16.18
N LYS A 26 -12.98 11.59 16.47
CA LYS A 26 -13.72 12.37 17.46
C LYS A 26 -15.20 12.52 17.08
N GLN A 27 -15.49 12.83 15.83
CA GLN A 27 -16.86 12.93 15.32
C GLN A 27 -17.62 11.60 15.50
N ARG A 28 -17.05 10.47 15.05
CA ARG A 28 -17.66 9.15 15.18
C ARG A 28 -17.86 8.73 16.63
N ARG A 29 -16.95 9.14 17.52
CA ARG A 29 -17.04 8.84 18.95
C ARG A 29 -18.19 9.60 19.60
N VAL A 30 -18.36 10.89 19.30
CA VAL A 30 -19.47 11.71 19.82
C VAL A 30 -20.84 11.19 19.36
N THR A 31 -20.92 10.64 18.14
CA THR A 31 -22.18 10.08 17.61
C THR A 31 -22.53 8.69 18.16
N ARG A 32 -21.61 8.03 18.87
CA ARG A 32 -21.86 6.71 19.45
C ARG A 32 -22.42 6.86 20.85
N GLU A 33 -23.41 6.02 21.15
CA GLU A 33 -23.92 5.88 22.50
C GLU A 33 -22.99 4.91 23.26
N TYR A 34 -22.37 5.40 24.33
CA TYR A 34 -21.57 4.60 25.25
C TYR A 34 -22.31 4.51 26.59
N GLU A 35 -22.22 3.36 27.24
CA GLU A 35 -22.82 3.12 28.57
C GLU A 35 -22.26 4.09 29.63
N PHE A 36 -21.01 4.51 29.49
CA PHE A 36 -20.34 5.47 30.36
C PHE A 36 -19.77 6.63 29.53
N SER A 37 -19.89 7.86 30.05
CA SER A 37 -19.28 9.04 29.41
C SER A 37 -17.77 9.05 29.61
N ASP A 38 -17.04 9.57 28.62
CA ASP A 38 -15.59 9.73 28.71
C ASP A 38 -15.23 10.71 29.84
N LEU A 39 -14.25 10.34 30.66
CA LEU A 39 -13.63 11.27 31.61
C LEU A 39 -12.85 12.35 30.83
N PRO A 40 -12.72 13.58 31.38
CA PRO A 40 -11.87 14.61 30.77
C PRO A 40 -10.45 14.07 30.51
N GLY A 41 -9.94 14.25 29.29
CA GLY A 41 -8.61 13.79 28.88
C GLY A 41 -8.52 12.31 28.49
N TYR A 42 -9.52 11.47 28.79
CA TYR A 42 -9.48 10.03 28.47
C TYR A 42 -9.27 9.76 26.98
N VAL A 43 -9.88 10.57 26.11
CA VAL A 43 -9.77 10.42 24.66
C VAL A 43 -8.36 10.77 24.18
N GLU A 44 -7.85 11.91 24.62
CA GLU A 44 -6.54 12.45 24.23
C GLU A 44 -5.37 11.65 24.82
N GLU A 45 -5.51 11.14 26.05
CA GLU A 45 -4.42 10.51 26.80
C GLU A 45 -4.40 8.99 26.67
N ILE A 46 -5.56 8.35 26.44
CA ILE A 46 -5.66 6.87 26.42
C ILE A 46 -6.11 6.37 25.05
N VAL A 47 -7.30 6.79 24.60
CA VAL A 47 -7.94 6.16 23.42
C VAL A 47 -7.17 6.47 22.13
N TRP A 48 -6.82 7.74 21.91
CA TRP A 48 -6.11 8.14 20.70
C TRP A 48 -4.67 7.59 20.64
N PRO A 49 -3.85 7.66 21.71
CA PRO A 49 -2.55 7.00 21.73
C PRO A 49 -2.63 5.49 21.52
N ALA A 50 -3.62 4.80 22.12
CA ALA A 50 -3.83 3.38 21.88
C ALA A 50 -4.12 3.08 20.41
N TYR A 51 -5.02 3.84 19.78
CA TYR A 51 -5.29 3.72 18.33
C TYR A 51 -4.02 3.91 17.49
N ARG A 52 -3.22 4.95 17.79
CA ARG A 52 -1.96 5.24 17.10
C ARG A 52 -0.95 4.09 17.23
N ASN A 53 -0.83 3.51 18.42
CA ASN A 53 0.03 2.36 18.65
C ASN A 53 -0.44 1.13 17.84
N HIS A 54 -1.74 0.84 17.84
CA HIS A 54 -2.28 -0.25 17.03
C HIS A 54 -2.09 -0.04 15.53
N LEU A 55 -2.24 1.20 15.05
CA LEU A 55 -1.99 1.55 13.65
C LEU A 55 -0.51 1.35 13.29
N ALA A 56 0.41 1.78 14.15
CA ALA A 56 1.85 1.56 13.96
C ALA A 56 2.20 0.07 13.92
N ASN A 57 1.63 -0.73 14.83
CA ASN A 57 1.80 -2.20 14.83
C ASN A 57 1.25 -2.82 13.54
N ALA A 58 0.10 -2.35 13.04
CA ALA A 58 -0.45 -2.84 11.79
C ALA A 58 0.47 -2.54 10.59
N TYR A 59 1.08 -1.35 10.54
CA TYR A 59 2.06 -1.01 9.50
C TYR A 59 3.31 -1.90 9.56
N ASP A 60 3.83 -2.14 10.75
CA ASP A 60 4.99 -3.02 10.95
C ASP A 60 4.68 -4.45 10.50
N LEU A 61 3.52 -5.00 10.88
CA LEU A 61 3.08 -6.31 10.43
C LEU A 61 2.87 -6.39 8.91
N ALA A 62 2.38 -5.32 8.30
CA ALA A 62 2.20 -5.26 6.84
C ALA A 62 3.53 -5.27 6.09
N ARG A 63 4.67 -4.99 6.76
CA ARG A 63 6.00 -5.15 6.15
C ARG A 63 6.32 -6.59 5.80
N HIS A 64 5.69 -7.54 6.50
CA HIS A 64 5.96 -8.96 6.40
C HIS A 64 4.71 -9.78 6.06
N SER A 65 3.61 -9.11 5.71
CA SER A 65 2.34 -9.77 5.41
C SER A 65 1.60 -9.09 4.28
N SER A 66 1.32 -9.85 3.23
CA SER A 66 0.50 -9.42 2.09
C SER A 66 -1.01 -9.45 2.36
N THR A 67 -1.44 -9.99 3.51
CA THR A 67 -2.85 -10.14 3.84
C THR A 67 -3.46 -8.86 4.42
N ILE A 68 -2.62 -7.93 4.88
CA ILE A 68 -3.04 -6.70 5.55
C ILE A 68 -3.29 -5.61 4.51
N VAL A 69 -4.47 -5.01 4.56
CA VAL A 69 -4.88 -3.95 3.65
C VAL A 69 -5.38 -2.76 4.43
N PHE A 70 -4.93 -1.56 4.05
CA PHE A 70 -5.34 -0.31 4.67
C PHE A 70 -6.39 0.41 3.82
N ILE A 71 -7.42 0.94 4.47
CA ILE A 71 -8.46 1.74 3.84
C ILE A 71 -8.56 3.08 4.56
N ASP A 72 -8.52 4.17 3.80
CA ASP A 72 -8.75 5.49 4.36
C ASP A 72 -10.23 5.70 4.70
N GLY A 73 -10.54 5.68 6.00
CA GLY A 73 -11.89 5.91 6.51
C GLY A 73 -12.38 7.35 6.35
N ASN A 74 -11.51 8.31 6.00
CA ASN A 74 -11.89 9.70 5.71
C ASN A 74 -12.48 9.85 4.31
N VAL A 75 -12.04 9.01 3.37
CA VAL A 75 -12.56 8.98 1.99
C VAL A 75 -13.69 7.97 1.87
N GLN A 76 -13.51 6.79 2.47
CA GLN A 76 -14.49 5.71 2.37
C GLN A 76 -15.65 5.92 3.35
N LYS A 77 -16.84 6.10 2.80
CA LYS A 77 -18.09 6.03 3.56
C LYS A 77 -18.50 4.57 3.74
N PHE A 78 -19.07 4.27 4.91
CA PHE A 78 -19.57 2.94 5.29
C PHE A 78 -21.05 3.02 5.67
N SER A 79 -21.79 3.92 5.04
CA SER A 79 -23.17 4.26 5.38
C SER A 79 -24.21 3.29 4.79
N GLY A 80 -23.82 2.51 3.78
CA GLY A 80 -24.70 1.51 3.17
C GLY A 80 -23.95 0.38 2.45
N GLU A 81 -24.67 -0.71 2.18
CA GLU A 81 -24.11 -1.93 1.59
C GLU A 81 -23.45 -1.71 0.22
N SER A 82 -23.99 -0.78 -0.59
CA SER A 82 -23.43 -0.44 -1.91
C SER A 82 -22.01 0.13 -1.83
N GLU A 83 -21.74 0.97 -0.83
CA GLU A 83 -20.41 1.55 -0.61
C GLU A 83 -19.40 0.47 -0.19
N VAL A 84 -19.84 -0.45 0.67
CA VAL A 84 -19.04 -1.61 1.10
C VAL A 84 -18.72 -2.52 -0.08
N LYS A 85 -19.70 -2.83 -0.93
CA LYS A 85 -19.49 -3.63 -2.16
C LYS A 85 -18.50 -2.96 -3.11
N THR A 86 -18.60 -1.65 -3.28
CA THR A 86 -17.67 -0.88 -4.13
C THR A 86 -16.24 -0.96 -3.60
N MET A 87 -16.08 -0.80 -2.28
CA MET A 87 -14.80 -0.91 -1.60
C MET A 87 -14.20 -2.32 -1.74
N LEU A 88 -14.97 -3.37 -1.47
CA LEU A 88 -14.52 -4.76 -1.66
C LEU A 88 -14.14 -5.06 -3.11
N SER A 89 -14.89 -4.51 -4.08
CA SER A 89 -14.57 -4.60 -5.51
C SER A 89 -13.22 -3.96 -5.82
N LYS A 90 -12.94 -2.74 -5.30
CA LYS A 90 -11.62 -2.11 -5.42
C LYS A 90 -10.52 -3.00 -4.85
N LEU A 91 -10.70 -3.54 -3.64
CA LEU A 91 -9.71 -4.43 -3.01
C LEU A 91 -9.47 -5.71 -3.80
N SER A 92 -10.48 -6.24 -4.49
CA SER A 92 -10.33 -7.42 -5.34
C SER A 92 -9.53 -7.13 -6.63
N LYS A 93 -9.43 -5.86 -7.02
CA LYS A 93 -8.74 -5.41 -8.24
C LYS A 93 -7.41 -4.71 -7.99
N ASN A 94 -7.11 -4.37 -6.74
CA ASN A 94 -5.88 -3.69 -6.34
C ASN A 94 -5.10 -4.55 -5.35
N LEU A 95 -3.82 -4.76 -5.62
CA LEU A 95 -2.84 -5.29 -4.68
C LEU A 95 -1.82 -4.20 -4.41
N LEU A 96 -1.86 -3.60 -3.23
CA LEU A 96 -1.02 -2.47 -2.84
C LEU A 96 -0.23 -2.85 -1.60
N LEU A 97 1.07 -3.08 -1.75
CA LEU A 97 1.93 -3.62 -0.69
C LEU A 97 3.18 -2.77 -0.52
N ILE A 98 3.50 -2.45 0.75
CA ILE A 98 4.78 -1.83 1.12
C ILE A 98 5.45 -2.75 2.14
N GLN A 99 6.37 -3.58 1.64
CA GLN A 99 6.95 -4.71 2.38
C GLN A 99 8.47 -4.58 2.55
N ALA A 100 9.03 -5.19 3.58
CA ALA A 100 10.48 -5.29 3.78
C ALA A 100 11.06 -6.57 3.14
N ASP A 101 10.22 -7.57 2.94
CA ASP A 101 10.61 -8.86 2.37
C ASP A 101 10.90 -8.77 0.87
N GLU A 102 11.62 -9.76 0.34
CA GLU A 102 11.94 -9.86 -1.08
C GLU A 102 10.69 -9.86 -1.96
N LEU A 103 10.73 -9.10 -3.06
CA LEU A 103 9.60 -8.96 -3.96
C LEU A 103 9.51 -10.16 -4.90
N GLN A 104 8.39 -10.88 -4.86
CA GLN A 104 8.13 -12.01 -5.74
C GLN A 104 7.33 -11.56 -6.96
N LEU A 105 7.94 -11.62 -8.16
CA LEU A 105 7.29 -11.24 -9.41
C LEU A 105 6.04 -12.07 -9.69
N SER A 106 6.10 -13.39 -9.44
CA SER A 106 4.98 -14.31 -9.61
C SER A 106 3.74 -13.83 -8.87
N HIS A 107 3.87 -13.39 -7.62
CA HIS A 107 2.75 -12.92 -6.81
C HIS A 107 1.99 -11.75 -7.48
N ALA A 108 2.70 -10.78 -8.06
CA ALA A 108 2.08 -9.67 -8.77
C ALA A 108 1.41 -10.14 -10.08
N VAL A 109 2.07 -11.04 -10.82
CA VAL A 109 1.54 -11.58 -12.08
C VAL A 109 0.29 -12.40 -11.85
N ASP A 110 0.32 -13.32 -10.88
CA ASP A 110 -0.79 -14.19 -10.52
C ASP A 110 -2.01 -13.37 -10.08
N PHE A 111 -1.79 -12.27 -9.34
CA PHE A 111 -2.87 -11.38 -8.93
C PHE A 111 -3.56 -10.71 -10.13
N VAL A 112 -2.80 -10.23 -11.11
CA VAL A 112 -3.37 -9.48 -12.26
C VAL A 112 -3.84 -10.38 -13.40
N ASN A 113 -3.40 -11.64 -13.42
CA ASN A 113 -3.79 -12.61 -14.43
C ASN A 113 -5.26 -13.02 -14.25
N THR A 114 -6.08 -12.72 -15.26
CA THR A 114 -7.47 -13.19 -15.30
C THR A 114 -7.83 -13.63 -16.71
N PRO A 115 -8.78 -14.57 -16.89
CA PRO A 115 -9.23 -14.99 -18.21
C PRO A 115 -9.79 -13.88 -19.10
N LYS A 116 -10.15 -12.71 -18.52
CA LYS A 116 -10.70 -11.57 -19.25
C LYS A 116 -9.62 -10.62 -19.79
N ASN A 117 -8.38 -10.76 -19.34
CA ASN A 117 -7.28 -9.85 -19.64
C ASN A 117 -6.31 -10.48 -20.64
N GLY A 118 -6.33 -10.01 -21.89
CA GLY A 118 -5.41 -10.47 -22.94
C GLY A 118 -4.04 -9.78 -22.91
N GLY A 119 -3.83 -8.81 -22.02
CA GLY A 119 -2.55 -8.09 -21.89
C GLY A 119 -2.18 -7.82 -20.44
N ILE A 120 -0.96 -8.17 -20.07
CA ILE A 120 -0.33 -7.81 -18.81
C ILE A 120 0.95 -7.03 -19.14
N SER A 121 1.13 -5.87 -18.52
CA SER A 121 2.35 -5.08 -18.60
C SER A 121 2.97 -5.01 -17.21
N ILE A 122 4.29 -5.18 -17.14
CA ILE A 122 5.03 -5.25 -15.90
C ILE A 122 6.21 -4.30 -16.00
N PHE A 123 6.40 -3.51 -14.95
CA PHE A 123 7.63 -2.79 -14.66
C PHE A 123 8.29 -3.40 -13.42
N LEU A 124 9.56 -3.75 -13.56
CA LEU A 124 10.43 -4.22 -12.48
C LEU A 124 11.56 -3.21 -12.30
N GLY A 125 11.53 -2.45 -11.20
CA GLY A 125 12.60 -1.51 -10.89
C GLY A 125 13.65 -2.18 -10.02
N THR A 126 14.86 -2.33 -10.54
CA THR A 126 16.00 -2.93 -9.83
C THR A 126 17.04 -1.90 -9.44
N THR A 127 17.77 -2.19 -8.36
CA THR A 127 18.87 -1.34 -7.91
C THR A 127 20.07 -1.51 -8.84
N ARG A 128 20.54 -0.40 -9.41
CA ARG A 128 21.77 -0.35 -10.21
C ARG A 128 23.01 -0.23 -9.33
N ASP A 129 24.15 -0.68 -9.84
CA ASP A 129 25.46 -0.63 -9.18
C ASP A 129 26.14 0.75 -9.23
N ASN A 130 25.53 1.74 -9.87
CA ASN A 130 26.08 3.08 -10.04
C ASN A 130 25.04 4.18 -9.82
N PHE A 131 25.50 5.30 -9.25
CA PHE A 131 24.73 6.54 -9.12
C PHE A 131 25.70 7.73 -9.05
N ASP A 132 25.52 8.73 -9.92
CA ASP A 132 26.36 9.94 -10.01
C ASP A 132 27.87 9.65 -10.01
N GLY A 133 28.29 8.67 -10.82
CA GLY A 133 29.70 8.27 -10.96
C GLY A 133 30.29 7.49 -9.79
N LYS A 134 29.48 7.16 -8.77
CA LYS A 134 29.91 6.37 -7.61
C LYS A 134 29.34 4.96 -7.66
N GLN A 135 30.11 4.00 -7.14
CA GLN A 135 29.65 2.63 -6.96
C GLN A 135 28.65 2.55 -5.79
N VAL A 136 27.51 1.93 -6.04
CA VAL A 136 26.43 1.69 -5.08
C VAL A 136 26.39 0.20 -4.79
N VAL A 137 26.28 -0.18 -3.51
CA VAL A 137 26.09 -1.58 -3.10
C VAL A 137 24.67 -1.88 -2.66
N ARG A 138 23.98 -0.86 -2.14
CA ARG A 138 22.59 -0.96 -1.70
C ARG A 138 21.91 0.39 -1.66
N LEU A 139 20.59 0.35 -1.72
CA LEU A 139 19.70 1.46 -1.42
C LEU A 139 18.92 1.16 -0.15
N GLU A 140 18.52 2.20 0.57
CA GLU A 140 17.61 2.09 1.69
C GLU A 140 16.37 2.93 1.41
N PHE A 141 15.20 2.30 1.48
CA PHE A 141 13.93 2.97 1.21
C PHE A 141 13.11 3.06 2.50
N GLU A 142 12.43 4.18 2.69
CA GLU A 142 11.50 4.39 3.79
C GLU A 142 10.21 5.00 3.25
N ALA A 143 9.09 4.75 3.92
CA ALA A 143 7.78 5.20 3.49
C ALA A 143 7.06 5.96 4.61
N TYR A 144 6.32 7.00 4.25
CA TYR A 144 5.39 7.64 5.18
C TYR A 144 4.04 6.91 5.13
N ASP A 145 3.86 5.90 5.98
CA ASP A 145 2.76 4.93 5.88
C ASP A 145 1.37 5.55 5.85
N GLU A 146 1.11 6.58 6.66
CA GLU A 146 -0.22 7.20 6.71
C GLU A 146 -0.65 7.76 5.35
N MET A 147 0.30 8.28 4.59
CA MET A 147 0.04 8.91 3.30
C MET A 147 0.30 7.97 2.12
N VAL A 148 1.21 6.99 2.26
CA VAL A 148 1.58 6.09 1.16
C VAL A 148 0.38 5.31 0.63
N TYR A 149 -0.42 4.70 1.50
CA TYR A 149 -1.58 3.92 1.07
C TYR A 149 -2.68 4.81 0.46
N LYS A 150 -2.83 6.05 0.94
CA LYS A 150 -3.77 7.03 0.38
C LYS A 150 -3.38 7.42 -1.05
N GLU A 151 -2.10 7.72 -1.29
CA GLU A 151 -1.61 8.08 -2.61
C GLU A 151 -1.63 6.89 -3.59
N LEU A 152 -1.41 5.66 -3.10
CA LEU A 152 -1.51 4.46 -3.94
C LEU A 152 -2.95 4.13 -4.37
N ASP A 153 -3.94 4.36 -3.51
CA ASP A 153 -5.35 4.22 -3.90
C ASP A 153 -5.73 5.30 -4.94
N ARG A 154 -5.29 6.54 -4.73
CA ARG A 154 -5.46 7.64 -5.71
C ARG A 154 -4.80 7.35 -7.05
N LEU A 155 -3.60 6.78 -7.04
CA LEU A 155 -2.91 6.30 -8.24
C LEU A 155 -3.79 5.32 -8.99
N CYS A 156 -4.35 4.31 -8.31
CA CYS A 156 -5.21 3.32 -8.95
C CYS A 156 -6.45 3.94 -9.59
N ASP A 157 -7.08 4.89 -8.91
CA ASP A 157 -8.22 5.63 -9.44
C ASP A 157 -7.82 6.48 -10.66
N GLU A 158 -6.68 7.16 -10.64
CA GLU A 158 -6.17 7.96 -11.76
C GLU A 158 -5.83 7.10 -12.98
N LEU A 159 -5.21 5.94 -12.77
CA LEU A 159 -4.93 5.00 -13.84
C LEU A 159 -6.22 4.53 -14.51
N ARG A 160 -7.26 4.17 -13.74
CA ARG A 160 -8.56 3.77 -14.32
C ARG A 160 -9.31 4.92 -14.98
N ARG A 161 -9.15 6.17 -14.51
CA ARG A 161 -9.70 7.34 -15.22
C ARG A 161 -9.05 7.54 -16.58
N SER A 162 -7.74 7.34 -16.69
CA SER A 162 -7.00 7.59 -17.93
C SER A 162 -6.92 6.38 -18.88
N CYS A 163 -7.04 5.17 -18.34
CA CYS A 163 -7.06 3.88 -19.05
C CYS A 163 -8.28 3.07 -18.57
N PRO A 164 -9.50 3.34 -19.08
CA PRO A 164 -10.73 2.75 -18.56
C PRO A 164 -10.83 1.23 -18.64
N THR A 165 -10.05 0.58 -19.52
CA THR A 165 -10.07 -0.88 -19.65
C THR A 165 -9.12 -1.60 -18.68
N VAL A 166 -8.36 -0.87 -17.85
CA VAL A 166 -7.53 -1.45 -16.79
C VAL A 166 -8.41 -2.18 -15.79
N ASP A 167 -8.17 -3.48 -15.65
CA ASP A 167 -8.93 -4.33 -14.73
C ASP A 167 -8.22 -4.40 -13.37
N ARG A 168 -7.05 -5.05 -13.34
CA ARG A 168 -6.28 -5.26 -12.10
C ARG A 168 -4.93 -4.55 -12.10
N ILE A 169 -4.56 -4.04 -10.93
CA ILE A 169 -3.30 -3.34 -10.67
C ILE A 169 -2.65 -4.01 -9.46
N ALA A 170 -1.39 -4.42 -9.60
CA ALA A 170 -0.53 -4.79 -8.50
C ALA A 170 0.64 -3.80 -8.42
N LEU A 171 0.87 -3.25 -7.24
CA LEU A 171 1.97 -2.37 -6.92
C LEU A 171 2.57 -2.80 -5.59
N ILE A 172 3.81 -3.27 -5.66
CA ILE A 172 4.56 -3.78 -4.52
C ILE A 172 5.86 -2.97 -4.45
N HIS A 173 6.11 -2.29 -3.34
CA HIS A 173 7.35 -1.56 -3.12
C HIS A 173 8.10 -2.13 -1.92
N LYS A 174 9.40 -2.36 -2.08
CA LYS A 174 10.29 -2.79 -1.00
C LYS A 174 10.75 -1.59 -0.20
N VAL A 175 10.66 -1.66 1.12
CA VAL A 175 11.27 -0.72 2.08
C VAL A 175 12.40 -1.41 2.84
N GLY A 176 13.23 -0.63 3.53
CA GLY A 176 14.47 -1.11 4.10
C GLY A 176 15.55 -1.28 3.04
N LYS A 177 16.44 -2.24 3.24
CA LYS A 177 17.63 -2.45 2.42
C LYS A 177 17.29 -3.18 1.13
N VAL A 178 17.81 -2.68 0.01
CA VAL A 178 17.70 -3.29 -1.32
C VAL A 178 19.09 -3.36 -1.95
N LEU A 179 19.60 -4.57 -2.16
CA LEU A 179 20.93 -4.77 -2.75
C LEU A 179 20.91 -4.49 -4.25
N VAL A 180 22.09 -4.27 -4.84
CA VAL A 180 22.25 -4.21 -6.30
C VAL A 180 21.68 -5.48 -6.95
N GLY A 181 20.92 -5.30 -8.03
CA GLY A 181 20.25 -6.37 -8.75
C GLY A 181 18.89 -6.75 -8.16
N GLU A 182 18.62 -6.46 -6.89
CA GLU A 182 17.31 -6.71 -6.28
C GLU A 182 16.25 -5.73 -6.79
N ALA A 183 15.01 -6.22 -6.86
CA ALA A 183 13.85 -5.40 -7.17
C ALA A 183 13.43 -4.55 -5.97
N SER A 184 13.34 -3.24 -6.17
CA SER A 184 12.75 -2.31 -5.21
C SER A 184 11.26 -2.08 -5.47
N ILE A 185 10.79 -2.31 -6.70
CA ILE A 185 9.41 -2.07 -7.09
C ILE A 185 8.96 -3.08 -8.14
N ILE A 186 7.74 -3.57 -7.98
CA ILE A 186 6.99 -4.27 -9.02
C ILE A 186 5.71 -3.48 -9.26
N MET A 187 5.45 -3.13 -10.52
CA MET A 187 4.14 -2.69 -10.96
C MET A 187 3.67 -3.62 -12.06
N ALA A 188 2.53 -4.28 -11.87
CA ALA A 188 1.89 -5.10 -12.89
C ALA A 188 0.46 -4.58 -13.13
N VAL A 189 0.09 -4.41 -14.39
CA VAL A 189 -1.24 -3.94 -14.80
C VAL A 189 -1.79 -4.86 -15.86
N SER A 190 -3.05 -5.24 -15.71
CA SER A 190 -3.77 -6.08 -16.68
C SER A 190 -4.95 -5.34 -17.30
N ALA A 191 -5.20 -5.62 -18.57
CA ALA A 191 -6.33 -5.12 -19.33
C ALA A 191 -6.72 -6.13 -20.42
N PRO A 192 -7.94 -6.04 -21.00
CA PRO A 192 -8.35 -6.86 -22.15
C PRO A 192 -7.38 -6.74 -23.34
N HIS A 193 -6.79 -5.57 -23.55
CA HIS A 193 -5.84 -5.30 -24.62
C HIS A 193 -4.57 -4.63 -24.11
N ARG A 194 -3.41 -5.03 -24.66
CA ARG A 194 -2.07 -4.59 -24.23
C ARG A 194 -1.86 -3.07 -24.15
N LYS A 195 -2.55 -2.28 -25.00
CA LYS A 195 -2.32 -0.83 -25.12
C LYS A 195 -2.57 -0.09 -23.81
N ASP A 196 -3.68 -0.40 -23.15
CA ASP A 196 -4.02 0.23 -21.87
C ASP A 196 -3.14 -0.28 -20.73
N ALA A 197 -2.74 -1.56 -20.75
CA ALA A 197 -1.80 -2.11 -19.78
C ALA A 197 -0.42 -1.40 -19.85
N PHE A 198 0.14 -1.20 -21.05
CA PHE A 198 1.40 -0.47 -21.22
C PHE A 198 1.30 0.96 -20.71
N ARG A 199 0.29 1.71 -21.19
CA ARG A 199 0.10 3.11 -20.84
C ARG A 199 -0.15 3.30 -19.34
N ALA A 200 -0.91 2.40 -18.72
CA ALA A 200 -1.17 2.47 -17.29
C ALA A 200 0.07 2.15 -16.44
N THR A 201 0.90 1.19 -16.87
CA THR A 201 2.14 0.84 -16.17
C THR A 201 3.12 2.01 -16.19
N GLU A 202 3.37 2.61 -17.36
CA GLU A 202 4.23 3.79 -17.48
C GLU A 202 3.74 4.94 -16.60
N LYS A 203 2.48 5.34 -16.75
CA LYS A 203 1.87 6.42 -15.95
C LYS A 203 1.91 6.14 -14.45
N GLY A 204 1.72 4.89 -14.04
CA GLY A 204 1.71 4.53 -12.62
C GLY A 204 3.09 4.65 -12.00
N ILE A 205 4.15 4.29 -12.72
CA ILE A 205 5.52 4.50 -12.26
C ILE A 205 5.86 5.99 -12.15
N ASP A 206 5.43 6.80 -13.12
CA ASP A 206 5.61 8.25 -13.07
C ASP A 206 4.86 8.89 -11.90
N TYR A 207 3.61 8.47 -11.66
CA TYR A 207 2.84 8.91 -10.51
C TYR A 207 3.54 8.52 -9.20
N LEU A 208 3.96 7.26 -9.08
CA LEU A 208 4.62 6.77 -7.88
C LEU A 208 5.87 7.58 -7.55
N LYS A 209 6.74 7.81 -8.54
CA LYS A 209 7.98 8.56 -8.36
C LYS A 209 7.77 10.04 -8.05
N SER A 210 6.63 10.62 -8.43
CA SER A 210 6.36 12.05 -8.27
C SER A 210 5.53 12.40 -7.03
N ARG A 211 4.67 11.50 -6.56
CA ARG A 211 3.66 11.82 -5.52
C ARG A 211 3.66 10.90 -4.32
N VAL A 212 4.06 9.63 -4.48
CA VAL A 212 3.98 8.66 -3.39
C VAL A 212 5.16 8.90 -2.43
N PRO A 213 4.92 9.10 -1.12
CA PRO A 213 5.95 9.52 -0.17
C PRO A 213 6.83 8.35 0.28
N ILE A 214 7.61 7.83 -0.67
CA ILE A 214 8.66 6.82 -0.47
C ILE A 214 10.00 7.45 -0.84
N TRP A 215 10.96 7.41 0.08
CA TRP A 215 12.21 8.15 -0.03
C TRP A 215 13.39 7.18 -0.07
N LYS A 216 14.33 7.45 -0.96
CA LYS A 216 15.60 6.72 -1.09
C LYS A 216 16.66 7.43 -0.23
N LYS A 217 17.15 6.78 0.82
CA LYS A 217 18.38 7.14 1.49
C LYS A 217 19.54 6.39 0.83
N VAL A 218 20.48 7.15 0.23
CA VAL A 218 21.73 6.56 -0.26
C VAL A 218 22.70 6.52 0.90
N ARG A 219 23.00 5.32 1.42
CA ARG A 219 23.84 5.18 2.62
C ARG A 219 25.22 4.58 2.40
N GLU A 220 25.54 4.00 1.24
CA GLU A 220 26.85 3.38 1.05
C GLU A 220 27.37 3.65 -0.38
N PHE A 221 28.39 4.52 -0.45
CA PHE A 221 29.27 4.65 -1.60
C PHE A 221 30.61 4.03 -1.20
N TYR A 222 31.14 3.09 -1.96
CA TYR A 222 32.55 2.74 -1.84
C TYR A 222 33.36 3.74 -2.69
N SER A 223 34.35 4.38 -2.06
CA SER A 223 35.46 4.99 -2.81
C SER A 223 36.33 3.83 -3.29
N LEU A 224 36.54 3.72 -4.59
CA LEU A 224 37.64 2.89 -5.10
C LEU A 224 38.94 3.47 -4.52
N LYS A 225 39.75 2.61 -3.89
CA LYS A 225 41.17 2.87 -3.67
C LYS A 225 41.92 2.57 -4.96
#